data_AF-A0A8C5Q8F6-F1
#
_entry.id   AF-A0A8C5Q8F6-F1
#
_cell.length_a   1.000
_cell.length_b   1.000
_cell.length_c   1.000
_cell.angle_alpha   90.00
_cell.angle_beta   90.00
_cell.angle_gamma   90.00
#
_symmetry.space_group_name_H-M   'P 1'
#
loop_
_entity.id
_entity.type
_entity.pdbx_description
1 polymer ?
#
loop_
_entity_poly.entity_id
_entity_poly.type
_entity_poly.pdbx_seq_one_letter_code
_entity_poly.pdbx_strand_id
1 'polypeptide(L)'
;MTFFFFFCGRWIEWFVVMGGAVSAGEDNDELIDNLKEAQYIRSNAVEQAFRAIDRADYYLDEYKDNAYKDLAWKHGNLHLSAPCIYSEVMEALDLHPGLSFLNLGSGTGYLSTLVGLILGPFGINHGVELHADVIEYAKQKLDQFVRTSNSFDKFDFCEPCFVIGNCLDISLDSSPYDRVYCGAGVQKEHEEYMKNLLKVGGILVMPIEEKLTKITRTSPSTWDTKKILAVSFAPLIQPGKVDAGKTKSLKLPPLDVRTLQDLSRIAIRSRIKKMSQEPAFRGVKSGVHRNTPRYKRKRLRRRRMETIIFLDKEVIASRIPSPFDDNNNCGDDDQREEEGGALYHQHVARLASGHVSEWRC
;
A
#
# COMPACT_ATOMS: atom_id res chain seq x y z
N MET A 1 -21.02 50.23 8.28
CA MET A 1 -21.94 49.26 7.66
C MET A 1 -21.21 48.68 6.46
N THR A 2 -20.73 47.46 6.64
CA THR A 2 -19.70 46.80 5.84
C THR A 2 -20.39 45.97 4.76
N PHE A 3 -19.97 46.09 3.51
CA PHE A 3 -20.19 45.04 2.50
C PHE A 3 -18.91 44.84 1.71
N PHE A 4 -18.30 43.67 1.96
CA PHE A 4 -17.19 43.11 1.20
C PHE A 4 -17.72 42.62 -0.14
N PHE A 5 -17.19 43.15 -1.23
CA PHE A 5 -17.21 42.53 -2.55
C PHE A 5 -15.76 42.28 -2.93
N PHE A 6 -15.36 41.02 -3.09
CA PHE A 6 -14.13 40.65 -3.77
C PHE A 6 -14.43 39.53 -4.77
N PHE A 7 -14.48 39.93 -6.06
CA PHE A 7 -13.73 39.39 -7.20
C PHE A 7 -13.21 37.93 -7.09
N CYS A 8 -13.24 37.06 -8.11
CA CYS A 8 -13.20 37.27 -9.56
C CYS A 8 -13.45 35.92 -10.27
N GLY A 9 -14.36 35.90 -11.26
CA GLY A 9 -14.57 34.78 -12.18
C GLY A 9 -13.60 34.80 -13.36
N ARG A 10 -12.37 34.30 -13.17
CA ARG A 10 -11.34 34.28 -14.24
C ARG A 10 -10.48 33.01 -14.26
N TRP A 11 -11.04 31.89 -13.79
CA TRP A 11 -10.32 30.61 -13.63
C TRP A 11 -10.50 29.62 -14.78
N ILE A 12 -11.35 29.91 -15.77
CA ILE A 12 -11.78 28.93 -16.79
C ILE A 12 -10.93 28.96 -18.09
N GLU A 13 -10.23 30.06 -18.41
CA GLU A 13 -9.57 30.20 -19.72
C GLU A 13 -8.13 29.66 -19.81
N TRP A 14 -7.44 29.41 -18.71
CA TRP A 14 -6.02 28.97 -18.75
C TRP A 14 -5.80 27.46 -18.79
N PHE A 15 -6.84 26.65 -18.54
CA PHE A 15 -6.73 25.18 -18.56
C PHE A 15 -6.73 24.56 -19.96
N VAL A 16 -7.00 25.35 -21.01
CA VAL A 16 -7.21 24.83 -22.38
C VAL A 16 -5.92 24.67 -23.19
N VAL A 17 -4.79 25.32 -22.82
CA VAL A 17 -3.70 25.52 -23.79
C VAL A 17 -2.57 24.47 -23.78
N MET A 18 -2.50 23.51 -22.83
CA MET A 18 -1.38 22.52 -22.82
C MET A 18 -1.76 21.08 -22.38
N GLY A 19 -3.02 20.64 -22.53
CA GLY A 19 -3.36 19.23 -22.23
C GLY A 19 -4.81 18.77 -22.44
N GLY A 20 -5.77 19.69 -22.58
CA GLY A 20 -7.20 19.36 -22.48
C GLY A 20 -7.88 18.62 -23.64
N ALA A 21 -7.17 18.24 -24.71
CA ALA A 21 -7.79 17.64 -25.91
C ALA A 21 -7.29 16.23 -26.26
N VAL A 22 -6.29 15.69 -25.56
CA VAL A 22 -5.60 14.47 -26.03
C VAL A 22 -6.05 13.20 -25.30
N SER A 23 -6.76 13.33 -24.17
CA SER A 23 -7.08 12.18 -23.31
C SER A 23 -8.53 12.19 -22.78
N ALA A 24 -9.51 12.52 -23.63
CA ALA A 24 -10.92 12.29 -23.29
C ALA A 24 -11.38 10.94 -23.85
N GLY A 25 -12.17 10.18 -23.12
CA GLY A 25 -12.81 8.94 -23.58
C GLY A 25 -14.34 9.02 -23.49
N GLU A 26 -15.04 8.13 -24.19
CA GLU A 26 -16.49 7.91 -24.05
C GLU A 26 -16.80 7.21 -22.72
N ASP A 27 -15.90 6.35 -22.26
CA ASP A 27 -15.98 5.64 -20.98
C ASP A 27 -14.62 5.62 -20.24
N ASN A 28 -14.59 4.95 -19.08
CA ASN A 28 -13.38 4.84 -18.28
C ASN A 28 -12.27 4.07 -19.01
N ASP A 29 -12.61 3.01 -19.76
CA ASP A 29 -11.61 2.17 -20.41
C ASP A 29 -10.92 2.90 -21.57
N GLU A 30 -11.66 3.66 -22.37
CA GLU A 30 -11.10 4.50 -23.42
C GLU A 30 -10.27 5.66 -22.86
N LEU A 31 -10.71 6.28 -21.76
CA LEU A 31 -9.89 7.26 -21.03
C LEU A 31 -8.54 6.64 -20.64
N ILE A 32 -8.52 5.41 -20.12
CA ILE A 32 -7.28 4.74 -19.72
C ILE A 32 -6.42 4.41 -20.94
N ASP A 33 -7.00 3.97 -22.04
CA ASP A 33 -6.28 3.72 -23.30
C ASP A 33 -5.57 4.98 -23.79
N ASN A 34 -6.27 6.11 -23.83
CA ASN A 34 -5.69 7.39 -24.24
C ASN A 34 -4.55 7.85 -23.31
N LEU A 35 -4.70 7.66 -21.99
CA LEU A 35 -3.64 7.96 -21.02
C LEU A 35 -2.40 7.06 -21.19
N LYS A 36 -2.58 5.81 -21.62
CA LYS A 36 -1.46 4.92 -21.94
C LYS A 36 -0.78 5.29 -23.26
N GLU A 37 -1.55 5.59 -24.29
CA GLU A 37 -1.01 6.04 -25.58
C GLU A 37 -0.19 7.32 -25.42
N ALA A 38 -0.67 8.25 -24.59
CA ALA A 38 0.03 9.48 -24.21
C ALA A 38 1.19 9.26 -23.21
N GLN A 39 1.50 8.03 -22.79
CA GLN A 39 2.59 7.66 -21.88
C GLN A 39 2.49 8.22 -20.45
N TYR A 40 1.29 8.62 -20.01
CA TYR A 40 1.03 8.98 -18.62
C TYR A 40 0.93 7.73 -17.73
N ILE A 41 0.28 6.66 -18.22
CA ILE A 41 0.25 5.36 -17.56
C ILE A 41 1.26 4.44 -18.25
N ARG A 42 2.19 3.89 -17.47
CA ARG A 42 3.35 3.14 -17.98
C ARG A 42 3.44 1.74 -17.41
N SER A 43 2.94 1.55 -16.19
CA SER A 43 2.99 0.29 -15.46
C SER A 43 1.65 -0.45 -15.49
N ASN A 44 1.72 -1.78 -15.61
CA ASN A 44 0.53 -2.63 -15.61
C ASN A 44 -0.27 -2.52 -14.31
N ALA A 45 0.39 -2.32 -13.17
CA ALA A 45 -0.28 -2.18 -11.87
C ALA A 45 -1.14 -0.91 -11.80
N VAL A 46 -0.62 0.22 -12.33
CA VAL A 46 -1.36 1.48 -12.40
C VAL A 46 -2.52 1.35 -13.38
N GLU A 47 -2.30 0.81 -14.59
CA GLU A 47 -3.38 0.56 -15.54
C GLU A 47 -4.51 -0.27 -14.92
N GLN A 48 -4.18 -1.41 -14.31
CA GLN A 48 -5.16 -2.30 -13.72
C GLN A 48 -5.97 -1.63 -12.61
N ALA A 49 -5.33 -0.80 -11.79
CA ALA A 49 -6.02 -0.04 -10.76
C ALA A 49 -7.02 0.97 -11.36
N PHE A 50 -6.59 1.73 -12.37
CA PHE A 50 -7.44 2.72 -13.06
C PHE A 50 -8.63 2.09 -13.79
N ARG A 51 -8.46 0.91 -14.40
CA ARG A 51 -9.59 0.19 -15.01
C ARG A 51 -10.53 -0.44 -13.99
N ALA A 52 -10.04 -0.79 -12.82
CA ALA A 52 -10.83 -1.44 -11.78
C ALA A 52 -11.80 -0.49 -11.07
N ILE A 53 -11.53 0.81 -11.11
CA ILE A 53 -12.32 1.85 -10.45
C ILE A 53 -12.79 2.85 -11.49
N ASP A 54 -14.09 2.85 -11.78
CA ASP A 54 -14.65 3.85 -12.67
C ASP A 54 -14.56 5.24 -12.01
N ARG A 55 -13.90 6.17 -12.69
CA ARG A 55 -13.77 7.56 -12.24
C ARG A 55 -15.12 8.24 -12.04
N ALA A 56 -16.13 7.94 -12.85
CA ALA A 56 -17.47 8.53 -12.75
C ALA A 56 -18.18 8.16 -11.45
N ASP A 57 -17.86 7.02 -10.83
CA ASP A 57 -18.44 6.64 -9.55
C ASP A 57 -18.06 7.61 -8.43
N TYR A 58 -16.98 8.37 -8.57
CA TYR A 58 -16.52 9.35 -7.59
C TYR A 58 -17.04 10.77 -7.84
N TYR A 59 -17.78 10.98 -8.93
CA TYR A 59 -18.50 12.23 -9.21
C TYR A 59 -19.88 12.25 -8.53
N LEU A 60 -20.44 13.46 -8.39
CA LEU A 60 -21.88 13.62 -8.21
C LEU A 60 -22.58 13.22 -9.50
N ASP A 61 -23.78 12.64 -9.39
CA ASP A 61 -24.49 12.06 -10.54
C ASP A 61 -24.71 13.07 -11.67
N GLU A 62 -24.98 14.33 -11.33
CA GLU A 62 -25.20 15.43 -12.28
C GLU A 62 -23.94 15.87 -13.07
N TYR A 63 -22.75 15.43 -12.68
CA TYR A 63 -21.48 15.81 -13.33
C TYR A 63 -20.73 14.63 -13.96
N LYS A 64 -21.32 13.44 -13.99
CA LYS A 64 -20.68 12.21 -14.51
C LYS A 64 -20.24 12.33 -15.97
N ASP A 65 -20.93 13.10 -16.79
CA ASP A 65 -20.59 13.34 -18.20
C ASP A 65 -19.20 14.00 -18.40
N ASN A 66 -18.64 14.58 -17.35
CA ASN A 66 -17.30 15.16 -17.37
C ASN A 66 -16.22 14.26 -16.76
N ALA A 67 -16.59 13.06 -16.27
CA ALA A 67 -15.67 12.18 -15.56
C ALA A 67 -14.54 11.66 -16.46
N TYR A 68 -14.85 11.39 -17.73
CA TYR A 68 -13.93 10.78 -18.69
C TYR A 68 -13.12 11.80 -19.51
N LYS A 69 -13.17 13.07 -19.11
CA LYS A 69 -12.34 14.13 -19.68
C LYS A 69 -11.09 14.30 -18.83
N ASP A 70 -9.97 14.64 -19.45
CA ASP A 70 -8.73 14.92 -18.73
C ASP A 70 -8.75 16.30 -18.05
N LEU A 71 -9.68 16.47 -17.12
CA LEU A 71 -9.96 17.72 -16.42
C LEU A 71 -10.10 17.45 -14.93
N ALA A 72 -9.60 18.39 -14.14
CA ALA A 72 -9.91 18.44 -12.73
C ALA A 72 -11.38 18.84 -12.53
N TRP A 73 -12.00 18.30 -11.49
CA TRP A 73 -13.36 18.64 -11.11
C TRP A 73 -13.39 19.19 -9.68
N LYS A 74 -14.21 20.21 -9.47
CA LYS A 74 -14.44 20.81 -8.16
C LYS A 74 -15.89 21.26 -8.04
N HIS A 75 -16.52 20.90 -6.92
CA HIS A 75 -17.86 21.35 -6.56
C HIS A 75 -17.94 21.55 -5.05
N GLY A 76 -18.12 22.79 -4.59
CA GLY A 76 -17.98 23.12 -3.17
C GLY A 76 -16.58 22.76 -2.65
N ASN A 77 -16.52 21.95 -1.58
CA ASN A 77 -15.28 21.43 -1.00
C ASN A 77 -14.79 20.14 -1.71
N LEU A 78 -15.65 19.47 -2.48
CA LEU A 78 -15.28 18.27 -3.22
C LEU A 78 -14.32 18.65 -4.34
N HIS A 79 -13.26 17.88 -4.48
CA HIS A 79 -12.26 18.07 -5.52
C HIS A 79 -11.70 16.72 -5.98
N LEU A 80 -11.42 16.64 -7.27
CA LEU A 80 -10.84 15.48 -7.94
C LEU A 80 -9.86 15.98 -9.00
N SER A 81 -8.60 15.59 -8.91
CA SER A 81 -7.57 16.02 -9.88
C SER A 81 -7.79 15.39 -11.25
N ALA A 82 -7.20 16.00 -12.28
CA ALA A 82 -7.24 15.46 -13.64
C ALA A 82 -6.63 14.03 -13.68
N PRO A 83 -7.17 13.12 -14.50
CA PRO A 83 -6.64 11.78 -14.71
C PRO A 83 -5.14 11.74 -14.98
N CYS A 84 -4.60 12.59 -15.88
CA CYS A 84 -3.17 12.62 -16.20
C CYS A 84 -2.29 12.92 -14.97
N ILE A 85 -2.77 13.78 -14.07
CA ILE A 85 -2.06 14.12 -12.83
C ILE A 85 -2.03 12.92 -11.89
N TYR A 86 -3.15 12.21 -11.70
CA TYR A 86 -3.15 11.01 -10.87
C TYR A 86 -2.29 9.90 -11.47
N SER A 87 -2.27 9.73 -12.79
CA SER A 87 -1.38 8.78 -13.46
C SER A 87 0.09 9.08 -13.16
N GLU A 88 0.53 10.33 -13.34
CA GLU A 88 1.91 10.74 -13.02
C GLU A 88 2.25 10.60 -11.54
N VAL A 89 1.31 10.91 -10.64
CA VAL A 89 1.49 10.72 -9.20
C VAL A 89 1.67 9.24 -8.87
N MET A 90 0.80 8.36 -9.39
CA MET A 90 0.87 6.92 -9.11
C MET A 90 2.15 6.28 -9.67
N GLU A 91 2.57 6.69 -10.87
CA GLU A 91 3.84 6.26 -11.46
C GLU A 91 5.05 6.78 -10.67
N ALA A 92 5.02 8.04 -10.23
CA ALA A 92 6.12 8.64 -9.48
C ALA A 92 6.27 8.05 -8.07
N LEU A 93 5.15 7.70 -7.44
CA LEU A 93 5.12 7.07 -6.12
C LEU A 93 5.71 5.67 -6.14
N ASP A 94 5.78 4.95 -7.26
CA ASP A 94 6.42 3.62 -7.30
C ASP A 94 5.84 2.67 -6.21
N LEU A 95 4.53 2.49 -6.28
CA LEU A 95 3.73 1.76 -5.29
C LEU A 95 3.91 0.25 -5.43
N HIS A 96 4.00 -0.43 -4.28
CA HIS A 96 4.17 -1.87 -4.19
C HIS A 96 3.32 -2.45 -3.05
N PRO A 97 2.94 -3.74 -3.11
CA PRO A 97 2.21 -4.38 -2.03
C PRO A 97 2.92 -4.27 -0.67
N GLY A 98 2.17 -3.98 0.40
CA GLY A 98 2.69 -3.93 1.77
C GLY A 98 3.28 -2.59 2.22
N LEU A 99 3.41 -1.60 1.33
CA LEU A 99 3.89 -0.27 1.72
C LEU A 99 2.87 0.51 2.57
N SER A 100 3.36 1.46 3.38
CA SER A 100 2.50 2.47 4.00
C SER A 100 2.41 3.75 3.15
N PHE A 101 1.19 4.22 2.95
CA PHE A 101 0.85 5.38 2.14
C PHE A 101 0.03 6.41 2.93
N LEU A 102 0.40 7.69 2.77
CA LEU A 102 -0.33 8.83 3.31
C LEU A 102 -0.74 9.77 2.18
N ASN A 103 -2.04 10.04 2.08
CA ASN A 103 -2.65 10.99 1.15
C ASN A 103 -3.09 12.25 1.90
N LEU A 104 -2.40 13.37 1.68
CA LEU A 104 -2.70 14.67 2.26
C LEU A 104 -3.61 15.47 1.31
N GLY A 105 -4.83 15.78 1.75
CA GLY A 105 -5.89 16.28 0.88
C GLY A 105 -6.52 15.13 0.09
N SER A 106 -7.08 14.15 0.80
CA SER A 106 -7.60 12.93 0.16
C SER A 106 -8.80 13.15 -0.75
N GLY A 107 -9.48 14.31 -0.64
CA GLY A 107 -10.58 14.69 -1.51
C GLY A 107 -11.69 13.65 -1.51
N THR A 108 -12.22 13.33 -2.70
CA THR A 108 -13.28 12.32 -2.85
C THR A 108 -12.87 10.89 -2.49
N GLY A 109 -11.59 10.64 -2.17
CA GLY A 109 -11.07 9.31 -1.86
C GLY A 109 -10.73 8.46 -3.08
N TYR A 110 -10.89 8.96 -4.30
CA TYR A 110 -10.61 8.23 -5.54
C TYR A 110 -9.17 7.70 -5.60
N LEU A 111 -8.18 8.60 -5.45
CA LEU A 111 -6.76 8.21 -5.48
C LEU A 111 -6.42 7.23 -4.35
N SER A 112 -6.93 7.47 -3.14
CA SER A 112 -6.73 6.55 -2.02
C SER A 112 -7.28 5.15 -2.32
N THR A 113 -8.40 5.05 -3.03
CA THR A 113 -8.97 3.75 -3.41
C THR A 113 -8.14 3.09 -4.52
N LEU A 114 -7.67 3.83 -5.52
CA LEU A 114 -6.74 3.32 -6.53
C LEU A 114 -5.46 2.74 -5.90
N VAL A 115 -4.84 3.51 -5.00
CA VAL A 115 -3.65 3.07 -4.27
C VAL A 115 -3.94 1.83 -3.43
N GLY A 116 -5.13 1.74 -2.85
CA GLY A 116 -5.57 0.60 -2.07
C GLY A 116 -5.52 -0.73 -2.84
N LEU A 117 -5.80 -0.71 -4.15
CA LEU A 117 -5.73 -1.90 -5.01
C LEU A 117 -4.29 -2.36 -5.28
N ILE A 118 -3.31 -1.45 -5.24
CA ILE A 118 -1.89 -1.78 -5.47
C ILE A 118 -1.22 -2.23 -4.16
N LEU A 119 -1.54 -1.59 -3.04
CA LEU A 119 -0.93 -1.89 -1.74
C LEU A 119 -1.35 -3.27 -1.19
N GLY A 120 -2.53 -3.75 -1.54
CA GLY A 120 -3.00 -5.05 -1.11
C GLY A 120 -3.24 -5.17 0.41
N PRO A 121 -3.50 -6.37 0.92
CA PRO A 121 -4.08 -6.56 2.25
C PRO A 121 -3.08 -6.31 3.39
N PHE A 122 -1.78 -6.25 3.06
CA PHE A 122 -0.68 -6.00 3.99
C PHE A 122 -0.22 -4.54 4.00
N GLY A 123 -0.74 -3.70 3.10
CA GLY A 123 -0.39 -2.30 3.07
C GLY A 123 -1.13 -1.48 4.11
N ILE A 124 -0.73 -0.21 4.24
CA ILE A 124 -1.38 0.79 5.07
C ILE A 124 -1.74 1.99 4.20
N ASN A 125 -2.95 2.50 4.31
CA ASN A 125 -3.48 3.54 3.44
C ASN A 125 -4.26 4.56 4.26
N HIS A 126 -3.64 5.71 4.53
CA HIS A 126 -4.26 6.76 5.33
C HIS A 126 -4.53 8.00 4.45
N GLY A 127 -5.70 8.60 4.64
CA GLY A 127 -6.08 9.86 4.00
C GLY A 127 -6.39 10.92 5.04
N VAL A 128 -5.85 12.12 4.86
CA VAL A 128 -6.15 13.29 5.69
C VAL A 128 -6.89 14.31 4.83
N GLU A 129 -7.98 14.83 5.34
CA GLU A 129 -8.78 15.85 4.67
C GLU A 129 -9.30 16.87 5.69
N LEU A 130 -9.33 18.13 5.29
CA LEU A 130 -9.72 19.23 6.16
C LEU A 130 -11.22 19.24 6.42
N HIS A 131 -12.00 18.93 5.38
CA HIS A 131 -13.43 19.12 5.35
C HIS A 131 -14.19 17.83 5.73
N ALA A 132 -15.02 17.91 6.78
CA ALA A 132 -15.76 16.74 7.29
C ALA A 132 -16.80 16.19 6.29
N ASP A 133 -17.46 17.07 5.54
CA ASP A 133 -18.38 16.74 4.45
C ASP A 133 -17.67 15.97 3.32
N VAL A 134 -16.43 16.33 3.01
CA VAL A 134 -15.61 15.63 2.01
C VAL A 134 -15.23 14.23 2.49
N ILE A 135 -14.91 14.07 3.78
CA ILE A 135 -14.65 12.74 4.37
C ILE A 135 -15.87 11.84 4.37
N GLU A 136 -17.03 12.40 4.70
CA GLU A 136 -18.29 11.65 4.62
C GLU A 136 -18.54 11.16 3.19
N TYR A 137 -18.38 12.04 2.21
CA TYR A 137 -18.48 11.69 0.79
C TYR A 137 -17.48 10.61 0.39
N ALA A 138 -16.21 10.73 0.77
CA ALA A 138 -15.18 9.75 0.46
C ALA A 138 -15.50 8.36 1.04
N LYS A 139 -16.01 8.31 2.27
CA LYS A 139 -16.45 7.05 2.91
C LYS A 139 -17.64 6.44 2.20
N GLN A 140 -18.61 7.25 1.77
CA GLN A 140 -19.76 6.78 1.00
C GLN A 140 -19.34 6.18 -0.35
N LYS A 141 -18.43 6.84 -1.08
CA LYS A 141 -17.91 6.32 -2.37
C LYS A 141 -17.08 5.05 -2.19
N LEU A 142 -16.28 4.97 -1.14
CA LEU A 142 -15.54 3.75 -0.79
C LEU A 142 -16.49 2.58 -0.48
N ASP A 143 -17.51 2.82 0.34
CA ASP A 143 -18.50 1.81 0.72
C ASP A 143 -19.31 1.35 -0.50
N GLN A 144 -19.65 2.26 -1.41
CA GLN A 144 -20.23 1.93 -2.71
C GLN A 144 -19.30 1.01 -3.51
N PHE A 145 -18.02 1.39 -3.68
CA PHE A 145 -17.03 0.57 -4.38
C PHE A 145 -16.94 -0.85 -3.81
N VAL A 146 -16.85 -1.00 -2.49
CA VAL A 146 -16.74 -2.31 -1.80
C VAL A 146 -18.00 -3.16 -2.01
N ARG A 147 -19.19 -2.55 -2.10
CA ARG A 147 -20.46 -3.27 -2.23
C ARG A 147 -20.83 -3.62 -3.67
N THR A 148 -20.56 -2.72 -4.62
CA THR A 148 -21.12 -2.82 -5.97
C THR A 148 -20.09 -3.15 -7.04
N SER A 149 -18.79 -2.94 -6.78
CA SER A 149 -17.78 -3.16 -7.82
C SER A 149 -17.49 -4.64 -8.01
N ASN A 150 -17.76 -5.14 -9.22
CA ASN A 150 -17.34 -6.47 -9.66
C ASN A 150 -15.80 -6.64 -9.66
N SER A 151 -15.07 -5.54 -9.69
CA SER A 151 -13.61 -5.54 -9.65
C SER A 151 -13.08 -5.79 -8.24
N PHE A 152 -13.81 -5.41 -7.18
CA PHE A 152 -13.38 -5.60 -5.80
C PHE A 152 -12.95 -7.04 -5.51
N ASP A 153 -13.70 -8.01 -6.04
CA ASP A 153 -13.42 -9.43 -5.80
C ASP A 153 -12.15 -9.95 -6.49
N LYS A 154 -11.62 -9.21 -7.48
CA LYS A 154 -10.43 -9.56 -8.27
C LYS A 154 -9.14 -9.06 -7.62
N PHE A 155 -9.22 -8.09 -6.72
CA PHE A 155 -8.06 -7.48 -6.07
C PHE A 155 -8.03 -7.83 -4.58
N ASP A 156 -6.83 -8.01 -4.06
CA ASP A 156 -6.64 -7.88 -2.62
C ASP A 156 -6.53 -6.38 -2.31
N PHE A 157 -7.30 -5.88 -1.34
CA PHE A 157 -7.53 -4.45 -1.16
C PHE A 157 -7.04 -3.91 0.19
N CYS A 158 -6.25 -2.83 0.15
CA CYS A 158 -5.94 -1.99 1.31
C CYS A 158 -6.99 -0.89 1.43
N GLU A 159 -7.96 -1.10 2.31
CA GLU A 159 -9.03 -0.14 2.55
C GLU A 159 -8.46 1.15 3.18
N PRO A 160 -8.74 2.33 2.59
CA PRO A 160 -8.23 3.58 3.13
C PRO A 160 -8.91 3.97 4.44
N CYS A 161 -8.11 4.37 5.42
CA CYS A 161 -8.59 5.00 6.65
C CYS A 161 -8.53 6.52 6.52
N PHE A 162 -9.70 7.16 6.55
CA PHE A 162 -9.82 8.61 6.40
C PHE A 162 -9.94 9.34 7.74
N VAL A 163 -9.17 10.41 7.90
CA VAL A 163 -9.05 11.23 9.10
C VAL A 163 -9.37 12.69 8.76
N ILE A 164 -10.21 13.31 9.60
CA ILE A 164 -10.51 14.74 9.49
C ILE A 164 -9.42 15.53 10.21
N GLY A 165 -8.79 16.49 9.53
CA GLY A 165 -7.84 17.41 10.13
C GLY A 165 -6.97 18.16 9.12
N ASN A 166 -6.17 19.10 9.62
CA ASN A 166 -5.22 19.83 8.80
C ASN A 166 -3.94 19.03 8.60
N CYS A 167 -3.45 18.96 7.36
CA CYS A 167 -2.22 18.26 7.00
C CYS A 167 -0.97 18.87 7.66
N LEU A 168 -0.99 20.17 8.02
CA LEU A 168 0.10 20.86 8.71
C LEU A 168 0.07 20.68 10.24
N ASP A 169 -0.95 20.02 10.78
CA ASP A 169 -1.10 19.78 12.23
C ASP A 169 -0.82 18.32 12.62
N ILE A 170 -0.32 17.48 11.69
CA ILE A 170 0.05 16.10 11.96
C ILE A 170 1.20 16.07 12.99
N SER A 171 1.01 15.29 14.05
CA SER A 171 2.03 15.12 15.08
C SER A 171 3.32 14.53 14.50
N LEU A 172 4.47 15.14 14.81
CA LEU A 172 5.79 14.60 14.44
C LEU A 172 6.11 13.28 15.16
N ASP A 173 5.37 12.94 16.22
CA ASP A 173 5.44 11.63 16.87
C ASP A 173 4.73 10.53 16.07
N SER A 174 3.98 10.91 15.01
CA SER A 174 3.38 9.93 14.12
C SER A 174 4.46 9.16 13.36
N SER A 175 4.22 7.87 13.15
CA SER A 175 5.18 7.04 12.44
C SER A 175 5.28 7.47 10.97
N PRO A 176 6.51 7.56 10.41
CA PRO A 176 6.71 7.99 9.03
C PRO A 176 6.21 6.94 8.03
N TYR A 177 5.97 7.35 6.79
CA TYR A 177 5.40 6.53 5.72
C TYR A 177 6.42 6.16 4.64
N ASP A 178 6.16 5.05 3.93
CA ASP A 178 6.96 4.68 2.76
C ASP A 178 6.65 5.59 1.57
N ARG A 179 5.40 6.05 1.45
CA ARG A 179 4.88 6.85 0.34
C ARG A 179 3.99 7.96 0.86
N VAL A 180 4.21 9.19 0.39
CA VAL A 180 3.39 10.34 0.76
C VAL A 180 3.01 11.10 -0.50
N TYR A 181 1.73 11.45 -0.63
CA TYR A 181 1.24 12.36 -1.66
C TYR A 181 0.56 13.56 -1.03
N CYS A 182 0.82 14.76 -1.56
CA CYS A 182 0.09 15.96 -1.20
C CYS A 182 -0.70 16.49 -2.39
N GLY A 183 -2.03 16.42 -2.29
CA GLY A 183 -3.00 16.88 -3.29
C GLY A 183 -3.25 18.38 -3.29
N ALA A 184 -2.43 19.17 -2.59
CA ALA A 184 -2.52 20.63 -2.52
C ALA A 184 -1.13 21.27 -2.62
N GLY A 185 -1.08 22.50 -3.12
CA GLY A 185 0.12 23.31 -3.29
C GLY A 185 0.84 23.54 -1.96
N VAL A 186 2.08 23.04 -1.85
CA VAL A 186 2.91 23.19 -0.66
C VAL A 186 3.80 24.41 -0.80
N GLN A 187 3.75 25.29 0.19
CA GLN A 187 4.64 26.44 0.29
C GLN A 187 6.04 25.99 0.75
N LYS A 188 7.08 26.71 0.34
CA LYS A 188 8.48 26.33 0.56
C LYS A 188 8.83 26.19 2.04
N GLU A 189 8.19 26.98 2.88
CA GLU A 189 8.37 27.00 4.33
C GLU A 189 7.92 25.68 4.97
N HIS A 190 7.02 24.94 4.32
CA HIS A 190 6.48 23.66 4.80
C HIS A 190 7.15 22.44 4.15
N GLU A 191 8.14 22.63 3.27
CA GLU A 191 8.82 21.53 2.59
C GLU A 191 9.47 20.54 3.57
N GLU A 192 10.18 21.06 4.57
CA GLU A 192 10.87 20.24 5.58
C GLU A 192 9.87 19.46 6.45
N TYR A 193 8.74 20.08 6.78
CA TYR A 193 7.67 19.43 7.52
C TYR A 193 7.11 18.22 6.74
N MET A 194 6.86 18.37 5.44
CA MET A 194 6.38 17.26 4.60
C MET A 194 7.42 16.15 4.46
N LYS A 195 8.70 16.50 4.35
CA LYS A 195 9.81 15.54 4.31
C LYS A 195 9.88 14.69 5.58
N ASN A 196 9.61 15.26 6.76
CA ASN A 196 9.67 14.52 8.03
C ASN A 196 8.60 13.42 8.15
N LEU A 197 7.55 13.44 7.34
CA LEU A 197 6.55 12.38 7.26
C LEU A 197 7.06 11.11 6.55
N LEU A 198 8.28 11.15 5.99
CA LEU A 198 8.80 10.11 5.09
C LEU A 198 9.88 9.25 5.73
N LYS A 199 9.79 7.92 5.58
CA LYS A 199 10.85 6.98 5.96
C LYS A 199 12.09 7.16 5.08
N VAL A 200 13.25 6.71 5.56
CA VAL A 200 14.43 6.54 4.69
C VAL A 200 14.10 5.47 3.63
N GLY A 201 14.38 5.77 2.36
CA GLY A 201 13.95 5.00 1.19
C GLY A 201 12.54 5.34 0.69
N GLY A 202 11.81 6.21 1.40
CA GLY A 202 10.46 6.61 1.02
C GLY A 202 10.43 7.64 -0.12
N ILE A 203 9.24 7.78 -0.72
CA ILE A 203 8.97 8.74 -1.80
C ILE A 203 7.82 9.68 -1.42
N LEU A 204 8.07 10.99 -1.54
CA LEU A 204 7.10 12.07 -1.39
C LEU A 204 6.83 12.67 -2.78
N VAL A 205 5.56 12.79 -3.16
CA VAL A 205 5.13 13.51 -4.36
C VAL A 205 4.25 14.67 -3.95
N MET A 206 4.64 15.90 -4.29
CA MET A 206 3.85 17.09 -3.97
C MET A 206 4.09 18.21 -4.98
N PRO A 207 3.09 19.08 -5.20
CA PRO A 207 3.27 20.32 -5.94
C PRO A 207 3.96 21.36 -5.06
N ILE A 208 5.12 21.86 -5.50
CA ILE A 208 5.88 22.94 -4.86
C ILE A 208 6.39 23.89 -5.96
N GLU A 209 6.26 25.20 -5.74
CA GLU A 209 6.64 26.23 -6.73
C GLU A 209 6.00 25.97 -8.12
N GLU A 210 4.69 25.65 -8.18
CA GLU A 210 3.92 25.32 -9.39
C GLU A 210 4.47 24.11 -10.19
N LYS A 211 5.22 23.22 -9.54
CA LYS A 211 5.78 22.01 -10.16
C LYS A 211 5.50 20.78 -9.32
N LEU A 212 4.94 19.75 -9.95
CA LEU A 212 4.80 18.44 -9.33
C LEU A 212 6.18 17.83 -9.20
N THR A 213 6.59 17.56 -7.96
CA THR A 213 7.96 17.18 -7.64
C THR A 213 7.96 15.87 -6.86
N LYS A 214 8.83 14.95 -7.29
CA LYS A 214 9.17 13.71 -6.58
C LYS A 214 10.39 13.96 -5.71
N ILE A 215 10.29 13.66 -4.43
CA ILE A 215 11.36 13.74 -3.45
C ILE A 215 11.57 12.33 -2.88
N THR A 216 12.79 11.81 -2.97
CA THR A 216 13.16 10.51 -2.43
C THR A 216 14.11 10.71 -1.25
N ARG A 217 13.80 10.14 -0.08
CA ARG A 217 14.71 10.18 1.07
C ARG A 217 15.77 9.11 0.92
N THR A 218 17.01 9.47 0.57
CA THR A 218 18.07 8.48 0.31
C THR A 218 18.83 8.08 1.58
N SER A 219 18.88 8.96 2.57
CA SER A 219 19.47 8.69 3.89
C SER A 219 18.77 9.53 4.98
N PRO A 220 19.15 9.43 6.27
CA PRO A 220 18.56 10.25 7.32
C PRO A 220 18.59 11.77 7.04
N SER A 221 19.57 12.27 6.29
CA SER A 221 19.77 13.70 6.02
C SER A 221 19.87 14.06 4.53
N THR A 222 19.81 13.09 3.62
CA THR A 222 19.96 13.34 2.17
C THR A 222 18.69 13.03 1.39
N TRP A 223 18.45 13.85 0.37
CA TRP A 223 17.24 13.85 -0.43
C TRP A 223 17.60 13.96 -1.91
N ASP A 224 16.92 13.18 -2.75
CA ASP A 224 16.94 13.33 -4.21
C ASP A 224 15.63 13.97 -4.67
N THR A 225 15.72 14.98 -5.53
CA THR A 225 14.56 15.78 -5.95
C THR A 225 14.47 15.84 -7.46
N LYS A 226 13.36 15.34 -8.02
CA LYS A 226 13.07 15.34 -9.46
C LYS A 226 11.78 16.10 -9.73
N LYS A 227 11.86 17.14 -10.57
CA LYS A 227 10.69 17.87 -11.07
C LYS A 227 10.05 17.06 -12.21
N ILE A 228 8.75 16.81 -12.13
CA ILE A 228 8.01 15.96 -13.08
C ILE A 228 7.36 16.85 -14.15
N LEU A 229 6.38 17.67 -13.77
CA LEU A 229 5.66 18.55 -14.68
C LEU A 229 5.22 19.85 -14.00
N ALA A 230 4.92 20.87 -14.80
CA ALA A 230 4.32 22.12 -14.31
C ALA A 230 2.83 21.90 -14.04
N VAL A 231 2.35 22.36 -12.89
CA VAL A 231 0.98 22.12 -12.42
C VAL A 231 0.45 23.32 -11.67
N SER A 232 -0.86 23.47 -11.63
CA SER A 232 -1.53 24.43 -10.76
C SER A 232 -2.43 23.70 -9.77
N PHE A 233 -2.19 23.95 -8.48
CA PHE A 233 -2.95 23.36 -7.38
C PHE A 233 -3.45 24.45 -6.45
N ALA A 234 -4.60 24.22 -5.80
CA ALA A 234 -5.02 25.07 -4.70
C ALA A 234 -3.98 25.00 -3.57
N PRO A 235 -3.59 26.13 -2.96
CA PRO A 235 -2.60 26.12 -1.89
C PRO A 235 -3.16 25.42 -0.66
N LEU A 236 -2.27 24.78 0.10
CA LEU A 236 -2.62 24.11 1.34
C LEU A 236 -3.05 25.15 2.40
N ILE A 237 -4.16 24.88 3.05
CA ILE A 237 -4.77 25.83 4.01
C ILE A 237 -3.97 25.82 5.31
N GLN A 238 -3.42 26.98 5.69
CA GLN A 238 -2.71 27.14 6.94
C GLN A 238 -3.67 27.10 8.16
N PRO A 239 -3.26 26.53 9.30
CA PRO A 239 -4.03 26.58 10.54
C PRO A 239 -4.29 28.04 10.96
N GLY A 240 -5.50 28.32 11.44
CA GLY A 240 -5.87 29.67 11.89
C GLY A 240 -5.11 30.10 13.15
N LYS A 241 -4.77 31.39 13.27
CA LYS A 241 -4.07 31.97 14.45
C LYS A 241 -4.80 31.77 15.79
N VAL A 242 -6.10 31.50 15.77
CA VAL A 242 -6.92 31.25 16.97
C VAL A 242 -6.79 29.81 17.48
N ASP A 243 -6.41 28.88 16.60
CA ASP A 243 -6.17 27.46 16.92
C ASP A 243 -4.72 27.19 17.35
N ALA A 244 -3.80 28.13 17.09
CA ALA A 244 -2.40 28.06 17.51
C ALA A 244 -2.21 27.96 19.05
N GLY A 245 -3.20 28.38 19.83
CA GLY A 245 -3.20 28.26 21.30
C GLY A 245 -3.83 26.95 21.84
N LYS A 246 -4.42 26.13 20.96
CA LYS A 246 -5.05 24.83 21.28
C LYS A 246 -4.63 23.78 20.24
N THR A 247 -3.34 23.69 19.93
CA THR A 247 -2.82 22.69 18.98
C THR A 247 -2.95 21.28 19.55
N LYS A 248 -4.14 20.69 19.41
CA LYS A 248 -4.29 19.24 19.43
C LYS A 248 -3.64 18.74 18.15
N SER A 249 -2.39 18.32 18.23
CA SER A 249 -1.73 17.66 17.10
C SER A 249 -2.61 16.53 16.58
N LEU A 250 -2.84 16.52 15.27
CA LEU A 250 -3.61 15.49 14.60
C LEU A 250 -2.87 14.16 14.75
N LYS A 251 -3.53 13.21 15.43
CA LYS A 251 -3.02 11.85 15.60
C LYS A 251 -3.56 10.99 14.48
N LEU A 252 -2.65 10.44 13.68
CA LEU A 252 -2.99 9.45 12.67
C LEU A 252 -3.23 8.08 13.32
N PRO A 253 -4.05 7.22 12.70
CA PRO A 253 -4.16 5.83 13.11
C PRO A 253 -2.79 5.15 13.15
N PRO A 254 -2.61 4.14 14.01
CA PRO A 254 -1.34 3.42 14.07
C PRO A 254 -1.04 2.75 12.73
N LEU A 255 0.25 2.63 12.41
CA LEU A 255 0.73 1.90 11.24
C LEU A 255 0.72 0.38 11.49
N ASP A 256 -0.40 -0.13 11.98
CA ASP A 256 -0.58 -1.55 12.26
C ASP A 256 -1.13 -2.24 11.02
N VAL A 257 -0.41 -3.26 10.56
CA VAL A 257 -0.93 -4.15 9.53
C VAL A 257 -2.12 -4.95 10.05
N ARG A 258 -3.00 -5.40 9.15
CA ARG A 258 -4.18 -6.21 9.51
C ARG A 258 -3.78 -7.41 10.39
N THR A 259 -4.69 -7.79 11.29
CA THR A 259 -4.44 -8.92 12.18
C THR A 259 -4.20 -10.23 11.40
N LEU A 260 -3.46 -11.17 11.98
CA LEU A 260 -3.25 -12.49 11.37
C LEU A 260 -4.58 -13.19 11.04
N GLN A 261 -5.61 -13.00 11.88
CA GLN A 261 -6.95 -13.54 11.64
C GLN A 261 -7.59 -12.93 10.38
N ASP A 262 -7.50 -11.62 10.21
CA ASP A 262 -8.05 -10.93 9.04
C ASP A 262 -7.30 -11.30 7.76
N LEU A 263 -5.97 -11.36 7.84
CA LEU A 263 -5.11 -11.80 6.74
C LEU A 263 -5.42 -13.26 6.35
N SER A 264 -5.60 -14.13 7.33
CA SER A 264 -6.02 -15.52 7.10
C SER A 264 -7.39 -15.58 6.43
N ARG A 265 -8.35 -14.74 6.84
CA ARG A 265 -9.68 -14.65 6.21
C ARG A 265 -9.58 -14.23 4.75
N ILE A 266 -8.76 -13.22 4.44
CA ILE A 266 -8.53 -12.74 3.07
C ILE A 266 -7.89 -13.85 2.23
N ALA A 267 -6.83 -14.49 2.73
CA ALA A 267 -6.13 -15.57 2.04
C ALA A 267 -7.06 -16.77 1.75
N ILE A 268 -7.88 -17.18 2.73
CA ILE A 268 -8.86 -18.25 2.57
C ILE A 268 -9.90 -17.88 1.51
N ARG A 269 -10.48 -16.67 1.58
CA ARG A 269 -11.46 -16.19 0.58
C ARG A 269 -10.87 -16.16 -0.83
N SER A 270 -9.66 -15.62 -0.98
CA SER A 270 -8.93 -15.58 -2.25
C SER A 270 -8.70 -17.00 -2.80
N ARG A 271 -8.32 -17.96 -1.94
CA ARG A 271 -8.15 -19.37 -2.35
C ARG A 271 -9.46 -20.02 -2.78
N ILE A 272 -10.54 -19.83 -2.02
CA ILE A 272 -11.88 -20.37 -2.37
C ILE A 272 -12.34 -19.82 -3.72
N LYS A 273 -12.20 -18.51 -3.95
CA LYS A 273 -12.56 -17.87 -5.23
C LYS A 273 -11.81 -18.48 -6.42
N LYS A 274 -10.49 -18.66 -6.29
CA LYS A 274 -9.66 -19.28 -7.33
C LYS A 274 -10.13 -20.70 -7.64
N MET A 275 -10.49 -21.48 -6.63
CA MET A 275 -11.02 -22.84 -6.80
C MET A 275 -12.39 -22.86 -7.51
N SER A 276 -13.25 -21.87 -7.27
CA SER A 276 -14.57 -21.78 -7.92
C SER A 276 -14.50 -21.33 -9.39
N GLN A 277 -13.41 -20.68 -9.80
CA GLN A 277 -13.20 -20.20 -11.18
C GLN A 277 -12.43 -21.19 -12.07
N GLU A 278 -11.84 -22.25 -11.50
CA GLU A 278 -11.30 -23.35 -12.31
C GLU A 278 -12.48 -24.09 -12.96
N PRO A 279 -12.51 -24.24 -14.30
CA PRO A 279 -13.56 -25.03 -14.94
C PRO A 279 -13.48 -26.45 -14.40
N ALA A 280 -14.55 -26.90 -13.75
CA ALA A 280 -14.72 -28.29 -13.36
C ALA A 280 -14.32 -29.18 -14.55
N PHE A 281 -13.31 -30.03 -14.34
CA PHE A 281 -12.85 -31.02 -15.31
C PHE A 281 -14.08 -31.72 -15.92
N ARG A 282 -14.43 -31.37 -17.15
CA ARG A 282 -15.47 -32.05 -17.91
C ARG A 282 -14.97 -33.45 -18.24
N GLY A 283 -15.74 -34.44 -17.83
CA GLY A 283 -15.76 -35.76 -18.46
C GLY A 283 -15.11 -36.86 -17.65
N VAL A 284 -15.92 -37.50 -16.81
CA VAL A 284 -15.79 -38.91 -16.48
C VAL A 284 -15.71 -39.71 -17.79
N LYS A 285 -14.51 -40.16 -18.17
CA LYS A 285 -14.36 -41.23 -19.16
C LYS A 285 -14.57 -42.55 -18.44
N SER A 286 -15.67 -43.19 -18.76
CA SER A 286 -15.91 -44.61 -18.53
C SER A 286 -14.78 -45.45 -19.15
N GLY A 287 -14.25 -46.37 -18.35
CA GLY A 287 -13.56 -47.59 -18.82
C GLY A 287 -12.17 -47.41 -19.42
N VAL A 288 -11.15 -47.78 -18.65
CA VAL A 288 -10.17 -48.86 -18.92
C VAL A 288 -9.01 -48.68 -17.94
N HIS A 289 -8.81 -49.68 -17.09
CA HIS A 289 -7.65 -49.80 -16.21
C HIS A 289 -6.36 -49.67 -17.02
N ARG A 290 -5.57 -48.62 -16.76
CA ARG A 290 -4.13 -48.63 -17.00
C ARG A 290 -3.42 -48.21 -15.72
N ASN A 291 -2.63 -49.14 -15.20
CA ASN A 291 -1.82 -49.00 -14.00
C ASN A 291 -1.00 -47.70 -14.03
N THR A 292 -1.24 -46.83 -13.05
CA THR A 292 -0.33 -45.72 -12.74
C THR A 292 0.98 -46.26 -12.20
N PRO A 293 2.16 -45.72 -12.59
CA PRO A 293 3.42 -46.09 -11.96
C PRO A 293 3.36 -45.70 -10.48
N ARG A 294 3.64 -46.67 -9.61
CA ARG A 294 3.73 -46.49 -8.17
C ARG A 294 4.82 -45.44 -7.88
N TYR A 295 4.43 -44.19 -7.64
CA TYR A 295 5.36 -43.15 -7.21
C TYR A 295 5.87 -43.56 -5.83
N LYS A 296 7.10 -44.11 -5.76
CA LYS A 296 7.77 -44.38 -4.49
C LYS A 296 7.92 -43.04 -3.77
N ARG A 297 7.12 -42.82 -2.70
CA ARG A 297 7.38 -41.74 -1.74
C ARG A 297 8.82 -41.89 -1.26
N LYS A 298 9.73 -41.03 -1.73
CA LYS A 298 11.01 -40.83 -1.06
C LYS A 298 10.66 -40.35 0.35
N ARG A 299 10.95 -41.17 1.36
CA ARG A 299 10.93 -40.76 2.77
C ARG A 299 11.87 -39.57 2.90
N LEU A 300 11.33 -38.37 3.00
CA LEU A 300 12.08 -37.20 3.46
C LEU A 300 12.47 -37.50 4.90
N ARG A 301 13.78 -37.65 5.13
CA ARG A 301 14.36 -37.81 6.46
C ARG A 301 14.04 -36.52 7.24
N ARG A 302 13.06 -36.56 8.14
CA ARG A 302 12.76 -35.45 9.06
C ARG A 302 14.05 -35.09 9.79
N ARG A 303 14.60 -33.90 9.53
CA ARG A 303 15.62 -33.32 10.42
C ARG A 303 14.91 -32.99 11.73
N ARG A 304 15.39 -33.59 12.83
CA ARG A 304 15.02 -33.20 14.20
C ARG A 304 15.41 -31.72 14.37
N MET A 305 14.44 -30.87 14.66
CA MET A 305 14.72 -29.50 15.11
C MET A 305 14.81 -29.52 16.64
N GLU A 306 15.92 -29.04 17.16
CA GLU A 306 16.05 -28.68 18.57
C GLU A 306 15.69 -27.18 18.68
N THR A 307 14.69 -26.86 19.50
CA THR A 307 14.33 -25.47 19.80
C THR A 307 15.08 -25.06 21.06
N ILE A 308 15.96 -24.07 20.94
CA ILE A 308 16.69 -23.46 22.07
C ILE A 308 15.88 -22.26 22.53
N ILE A 309 15.46 -22.27 23.81
CA ILE A 309 14.76 -21.15 24.45
C ILE A 309 15.75 -20.46 25.38
N PHE A 310 15.93 -19.15 25.20
CA PHE A 310 16.78 -18.33 26.06
C PHE A 310 15.92 -17.67 27.15
N LEU A 311 16.17 -18.02 28.41
CA LEU A 311 15.75 -17.24 29.57
C LEU A 311 17.01 -16.77 30.29
N ASP A 312 16.94 -15.55 30.83
CA ASP A 312 18.07 -14.77 31.33
C ASP A 312 19.21 -15.59 31.95
N LYS A 313 20.31 -15.63 31.20
CA LYS A 313 21.65 -16.18 31.52
C LYS A 313 21.83 -17.69 31.69
N GLU A 314 20.85 -18.55 31.40
CA GLU A 314 21.08 -20.00 31.29
C GLU A 314 20.37 -20.65 30.08
N VAL A 315 21.06 -21.60 29.42
CA VAL A 315 20.57 -22.32 28.24
C VAL A 315 20.04 -23.70 28.66
N ILE A 316 18.74 -23.94 28.49
CA ILE A 316 18.13 -25.27 28.73
C ILE A 316 17.64 -25.83 27.40
N ALA A 317 18.25 -26.94 26.96
CA ALA A 317 17.78 -27.72 25.82
C ALA A 317 16.74 -28.74 26.31
N SER A 318 15.45 -28.52 26.04
CA SER A 318 14.40 -29.50 26.36
C SER A 318 13.97 -30.27 25.11
N ARG A 319 13.85 -31.59 25.26
CA ARG A 319 13.33 -32.49 24.22
C ARG A 319 11.86 -32.75 24.47
N ILE A 320 10.98 -32.28 23.58
CA ILE A 320 9.54 -32.58 23.65
C ILE A 320 9.26 -33.81 22.78
N PRO A 321 8.70 -34.92 23.30
CA PRO A 321 8.21 -36.02 22.48
C PRO A 321 6.92 -35.61 21.76
N SER A 322 6.79 -35.90 20.47
CA SER A 322 5.54 -35.74 19.73
C SER A 322 4.51 -36.79 20.19
N PRO A 323 3.25 -36.41 20.49
CA PRO A 323 2.17 -37.38 20.62
C PRO A 323 1.78 -37.86 19.20
N PHE A 324 1.25 -39.08 19.11
CA PHE A 324 0.87 -39.82 17.88
C PHE A 324 1.98 -40.71 17.29
N ASP A 325 2.01 -41.98 17.71
CA ASP A 325 2.09 -43.15 16.83
C ASP A 325 1.88 -44.43 17.68
N ASP A 326 0.62 -44.77 17.96
CA ASP A 326 0.24 -46.14 18.34
C ASP A 326 -0.15 -46.89 17.06
N ASN A 327 0.73 -47.75 16.56
CA ASN A 327 0.26 -48.90 15.80
C ASN A 327 1.25 -50.07 15.91
N ASN A 328 0.79 -51.11 16.60
CA ASN A 328 1.42 -52.40 16.75
C ASN A 328 1.67 -53.05 15.38
N ASN A 329 2.91 -53.49 15.13
CA ASN A 329 3.10 -54.79 14.51
C ASN A 329 4.42 -55.41 14.99
N CYS A 330 4.29 -56.59 15.59
CA CYS A 330 5.37 -57.41 16.12
C CYS A 330 6.01 -58.22 15.00
N GLY A 331 7.31 -58.51 15.11
CA GLY A 331 7.95 -59.59 14.36
C GLY A 331 9.42 -59.38 14.01
N ASP A 332 10.24 -60.15 14.72
CA ASP A 332 11.55 -60.72 14.36
C ASP A 332 12.85 -60.00 14.77
N ASP A 333 13.55 -60.76 15.62
CA ASP A 333 14.95 -60.67 16.02
C ASP A 333 15.88 -60.67 14.80
N ASP A 334 16.94 -59.86 14.87
CA ASP A 334 18.25 -60.32 14.46
C ASP A 334 19.39 -59.49 15.11
N GLN A 335 20.47 -60.22 15.34
CA GLN A 335 21.53 -60.03 16.31
C GLN A 335 22.62 -59.02 15.91
N ARG A 336 23.29 -58.43 16.93
CA ARG A 336 24.73 -58.03 17.01
C ARG A 336 25.19 -56.96 15.98
N GLU A 337 26.02 -55.98 16.30
CA GLU A 337 27.31 -56.01 16.98
C GLU A 337 27.72 -54.56 17.34
N GLU A 338 28.40 -54.40 18.47
CA GLU A 338 29.16 -53.19 18.84
C GLU A 338 30.38 -53.05 17.93
N GLU A 339 30.69 -51.84 17.45
CA GLU A 339 32.04 -51.26 17.37
C GLU A 339 32.00 -49.86 16.72
N GLY A 340 32.74 -48.89 17.26
CA GLY A 340 33.04 -47.63 16.54
C GLY A 340 32.79 -46.31 17.27
N GLY A 341 32.94 -46.27 18.59
CA GLY A 341 33.15 -45.00 19.31
C GLY A 341 34.62 -44.58 19.22
N ALA A 342 34.96 -43.64 18.33
CA ALA A 342 36.09 -42.71 18.46
C ALA A 342 36.22 -41.88 17.17
N LEU A 343 35.72 -40.63 17.16
CA LEU A 343 36.17 -39.49 16.34
C LEU A 343 35.09 -38.40 16.29
N TYR A 344 34.73 -37.79 17.43
CA TYR A 344 34.04 -36.49 17.39
C TYR A 344 34.16 -35.66 18.68
N HIS A 345 35.22 -35.87 19.47
CA HIS A 345 35.43 -35.13 20.73
C HIS A 345 36.63 -34.17 20.72
N GLN A 346 37.15 -33.79 19.54
CA GLN A 346 38.38 -32.98 19.46
C GLN A 346 38.29 -31.68 18.65
N HIS A 347 37.09 -31.08 18.52
CA HIS A 347 36.97 -29.81 17.78
C HIS A 347 36.09 -28.71 18.39
N VAL A 348 35.71 -28.80 19.67
CA VAL A 348 34.90 -27.76 20.33
C VAL A 348 35.59 -27.12 21.56
N ALA A 349 36.87 -27.42 21.81
CA ALA A 349 37.59 -26.92 22.99
C ALA A 349 38.74 -25.93 22.68
N ARG A 350 38.70 -25.20 21.57
CA ARG A 350 39.59 -24.04 21.34
C ARG A 350 38.79 -22.94 20.64
N LEU A 351 38.88 -21.73 21.19
CA LEU A 351 38.35 -20.43 20.74
C LEU A 351 37.34 -19.74 21.70
N ALA A 352 37.35 -20.10 22.98
CA ALA A 352 36.84 -19.24 24.05
C ALA A 352 37.97 -18.96 25.07
N SER A 353 38.90 -18.06 24.74
CA SER A 353 39.81 -17.43 25.72
C SER A 353 40.64 -16.27 25.11
N GLY A 354 40.31 -15.02 25.50
CA GLY A 354 41.15 -13.81 25.43
C GLY A 354 41.19 -13.11 24.06
N HIS A 355 41.18 -11.78 23.91
CA HIS A 355 41.63 -10.71 24.79
C HIS A 355 40.95 -9.39 24.39
N VAL A 356 40.79 -8.52 25.39
CA VAL A 356 40.41 -7.10 25.32
C VAL A 356 41.62 -6.27 24.86
N SER A 357 41.42 -5.28 23.98
CA SER A 357 41.99 -3.92 24.10
C SER A 357 41.64 -3.01 22.90
N GLU A 358 41.25 -1.79 23.25
CA GLU A 358 41.17 -0.48 22.56
C GLU A 358 41.83 -0.31 21.18
N TRP A 359 41.28 0.58 20.32
CA TRP A 359 41.81 1.93 20.05
C TRP A 359 40.84 2.73 19.14
N ARG A 360 40.71 4.03 19.45
CA ARG A 360 40.00 5.07 18.71
C ARG A 360 40.81 5.54 17.49
N CYS A 361 40.10 5.96 16.43
CA CYS A 361 40.13 7.31 15.86
C CYS A 361 38.84 7.53 15.06
#